data_AF-A0A1Q6CFY9-F1
#
_entry.id   AF-A0A1Q6CFY9-F1
#
_cell.length_a   1.000
_cell.length_b   1.000
_cell.length_c   1.000
_cell.angle_alpha   90.00
_cell.angle_beta   90.00
_cell.angle_gamma   90.00
#
_symmetry.space_group_name_H-M   'P 1'
#
loop_
_entity.id
_entity.type
_entity.pdbx_description
1 polymer ?
#
loop_
_entity_poly.entity_id
_entity_poly.type
_entity_poly.pdbx_seq_one_letter_code
_entity_poly.pdbx_strand_id
1 'polypeptide(L)'
;MVSVPTLNTLNKLDAIVKQLVAEAQAIDDRLAAKKAKQHNTKQLFSPPLFTSQADTYLPYSLEVKKKVHHVSRLIDRQEHNDFVFNELKTIEQQIHALTTAFHAQGRQQQIEQQFTQKNRAKYFKKAAKQVLNTSHHLHQKLAETHEFERRLMEMLELKEIELHNANKTTQTSLSQQVLTLHQRLGRCRQAISKIERQIEMSEKR
;
A
#
# COMPACT_ATOMS: atom_id res chain seq x y z
N MET A 1 -15.49 -5.70 -54.73
CA MET A 1 -15.92 -4.31 -54.52
C MET A 1 -15.41 -3.86 -53.16
N VAL A 2 -14.23 -3.25 -53.12
CA VAL A 2 -13.64 -2.75 -51.86
C VAL A 2 -14.28 -1.39 -51.58
N SER A 3 -14.94 -1.24 -50.43
CA SER A 3 -15.56 0.04 -50.03
C SER A 3 -14.49 1.12 -49.98
N VAL A 4 -14.64 2.17 -50.78
CA VAL A 4 -13.77 3.34 -50.75
C VAL A 4 -13.94 4.05 -49.39
N PRO A 5 -12.86 4.33 -48.65
CA PRO A 5 -12.94 5.13 -47.43
C PRO A 5 -13.51 6.50 -47.77
N THR A 6 -14.65 6.85 -47.17
CA THR A 6 -15.25 8.18 -47.36
C THR A 6 -14.49 9.21 -46.52
N LEU A 7 -14.49 10.48 -46.94
CA LEU A 7 -13.85 11.59 -46.21
C LEU A 7 -14.24 11.64 -44.71
N ASN A 8 -15.45 11.19 -44.39
CA ASN A 8 -15.96 11.07 -43.01
C ASN A 8 -15.24 10.00 -42.17
N THR A 9 -14.79 8.88 -42.76
CA THR A 9 -14.04 7.84 -42.02
C THR A 9 -12.61 8.29 -41.72
N LEU A 10 -11.99 9.07 -42.60
CA LEU A 10 -10.66 9.66 -42.37
C LEU A 10 -10.68 10.71 -41.25
N ASN A 11 -11.71 11.55 -41.20
CA ASN A 11 -11.87 12.52 -40.11
C ASN A 11 -12.04 11.83 -38.74
N LYS A 12 -12.76 10.70 -38.70
CA LYS A 12 -12.89 9.88 -37.48
C LYS A 12 -11.55 9.25 -37.09
N LEU A 13 -10.78 8.76 -38.07
CA LEU A 13 -9.46 8.18 -37.83
C LEU A 13 -8.49 9.22 -37.25
N ASP A 14 -8.47 10.43 -37.80
CA ASP A 14 -7.66 11.53 -37.28
C ASP A 14 -8.07 11.93 -35.85
N ALA A 15 -9.37 11.95 -35.54
CA ALA A 15 -9.86 12.19 -34.18
C ALA A 15 -9.41 11.09 -33.20
N ILE A 16 -9.51 9.82 -33.59
CA ILE A 16 -9.05 8.68 -32.79
C ILE A 16 -7.54 8.80 -32.53
N VAL A 17 -6.75 9.11 -33.55
CA VAL A 17 -5.29 9.22 -33.39
C VAL A 17 -4.90 10.43 -32.54
N LYS A 18 -5.60 11.56 -32.65
CA LYS A 18 -5.42 12.71 -31.74
C LYS A 18 -5.66 12.31 -30.28
N GLN A 19 -6.70 11.54 -30.02
CA GLN A 19 -6.97 11.02 -28.68
C GLN A 19 -5.85 10.06 -28.22
N LEU A 20 -5.42 9.13 -29.06
CA LEU A 20 -4.32 8.21 -28.75
C LEU A 20 -3.01 8.94 -28.42
N VAL A 21 -2.70 10.05 -29.09
CA VAL A 21 -1.52 10.86 -28.80
C VAL A 21 -1.64 11.53 -27.42
N ALA A 22 -2.80 12.08 -27.08
CA ALA A 22 -3.03 12.69 -25.77
C ALA A 22 -2.96 11.65 -24.63
N GLU A 23 -3.52 10.46 -24.85
CA GLU A 23 -3.47 9.35 -23.91
C GLU A 23 -2.03 8.81 -23.75
N ALA A 24 -1.28 8.68 -24.86
CA ALA A 24 0.12 8.27 -24.84
C ALA A 24 0.96 9.22 -23.99
N GLN A 25 0.81 10.53 -24.19
CA GLN A 25 1.50 11.56 -23.40
C GLN A 25 1.19 11.43 -21.91
N ALA A 26 -0.10 11.32 -21.55
CA ALA A 26 -0.52 11.21 -20.16
C ALA A 26 0.02 9.92 -19.49
N ILE A 27 0.12 8.82 -20.23
CA ILE A 27 0.71 7.57 -19.74
C ILE A 27 2.22 7.72 -19.57
N ASP A 28 2.91 8.31 -20.55
CA ASP A 28 4.36 8.54 -20.51
C ASP A 28 4.75 9.47 -19.36
N ASP A 29 4.03 10.56 -19.12
CA ASP A 29 4.28 11.48 -18.00
C ASP A 29 4.14 10.77 -16.64
N ARG A 30 3.09 9.93 -16.50
CA ARG A 30 2.87 9.11 -15.30
C ARG A 30 3.96 8.06 -15.11
N LEU A 31 4.41 7.45 -16.21
CA LEU A 31 5.51 6.49 -16.18
C LEU A 31 6.84 7.16 -15.86
N ALA A 32 7.12 8.36 -16.38
CA ALA A 32 8.31 9.14 -16.06
C ALA A 32 8.38 9.47 -14.56
N ALA A 33 7.25 9.85 -13.95
CA ALA A 33 7.16 10.08 -12.50
C ALA A 33 7.46 8.81 -11.66
N LYS A 34 7.18 7.60 -12.19
CA LYS A 34 7.48 6.31 -11.53
C LYS A 34 8.87 5.75 -11.89
N LYS A 35 9.39 6.02 -13.11
CA LYS A 35 10.64 5.47 -13.68
C LYS A 35 11.91 6.00 -13.03
N ALA A 36 11.85 6.98 -12.12
CA ALA A 36 13.02 7.47 -11.37
C ALA A 36 13.80 6.39 -10.59
N LYS A 37 13.31 5.14 -10.52
CA LYS A 37 13.97 4.02 -9.85
C LYS A 37 14.23 2.77 -10.72
N GLN A 38 13.83 2.72 -11.99
CA GLN A 38 14.04 1.54 -12.84
C GLN A 38 14.32 1.90 -14.31
N HIS A 39 15.56 1.69 -14.74
CA HIS A 39 15.93 1.66 -16.16
C HIS A 39 15.61 0.29 -16.74
N ASN A 40 14.45 0.15 -17.37
CA ASN A 40 14.17 -1.00 -18.21
C ASN A 40 14.02 -0.50 -19.66
N THR A 41 15.09 -0.64 -20.44
CA THR A 41 15.16 -0.29 -21.86
C THR A 41 14.57 -1.43 -22.70
N LYS A 42 13.31 -1.76 -22.46
CA LYS A 42 12.59 -2.76 -23.27
C LYS A 42 11.69 -2.03 -24.26
N GLN A 43 11.88 -2.32 -25.54
CA GLN A 43 10.99 -1.85 -26.61
C GLN A 43 9.55 -2.25 -26.29
N LEU A 44 8.61 -1.30 -26.39
CA LEU A 44 7.22 -1.51 -25.99
C LEU A 44 6.43 -2.34 -27.01
N PHE A 45 6.80 -2.24 -28.29
CA PHE A 45 6.16 -2.96 -29.38
C PHE A 45 7.19 -3.67 -30.26
N SER A 46 6.75 -4.75 -30.93
CA SER A 46 7.60 -5.55 -31.80
C SER A 46 7.97 -4.80 -33.10
N PRO A 47 9.20 -4.97 -33.63
CA PRO A 47 9.67 -4.32 -34.86
C PRO A 47 8.83 -4.51 -36.14
N PRO A 48 8.11 -5.63 -36.40
CA PRO A 48 7.34 -5.75 -37.63
C PRO A 48 6.09 -4.85 -37.68
N LEU A 49 5.67 -4.27 -36.55
CA LEU A 49 4.47 -3.45 -36.47
C LEU A 49 4.77 -1.95 -36.38
N PHE A 50 5.93 -1.56 -35.87
CA PHE A 50 6.33 -0.16 -35.71
C PHE A 50 7.79 0.04 -36.07
N THR A 51 8.09 1.17 -36.71
CA THR A 51 9.46 1.55 -37.06
C THR A 51 10.14 2.24 -35.88
N SER A 52 9.37 2.91 -35.03
CA SER A 52 9.86 3.55 -33.82
C SER A 52 10.39 2.52 -32.81
N GLN A 53 11.57 2.77 -32.23
CA GLN A 53 12.19 1.90 -31.22
C GLN A 53 12.28 2.60 -29.85
N ALA A 54 11.19 3.27 -29.45
CA ALA A 54 11.15 4.03 -28.21
C ALA A 54 10.72 3.17 -27.01
N ASP A 55 11.09 3.60 -25.82
CA ASP A 55 10.65 3.05 -24.54
C ASP A 55 9.41 3.77 -23.95
N THR A 56 8.80 4.62 -24.78
CA THR A 56 7.66 5.51 -24.51
C THR A 56 6.59 5.32 -25.57
N TYR A 57 5.33 5.57 -25.23
CA TYR A 57 4.19 5.37 -26.14
C TYR A 57 4.03 6.52 -27.14
N LEU A 58 4.49 7.73 -26.81
CA LEU A 58 4.36 8.92 -27.63
C LEU A 58 4.95 8.78 -29.03
N PRO A 59 6.20 8.28 -29.23
CA PRO A 59 6.78 8.15 -30.57
C PRO A 59 5.96 7.22 -31.48
N TYR A 60 5.39 6.15 -30.93
CA TYR A 60 4.51 5.23 -31.66
C TYR A 60 3.19 5.91 -32.07
N SER A 61 2.56 6.68 -31.18
CA SER A 61 1.33 7.40 -31.50
C SER A 61 1.54 8.48 -32.58
N LEU A 62 2.70 9.15 -32.57
CA LEU A 62 3.08 10.14 -33.58
C LEU A 62 3.40 9.50 -34.94
N GLU A 63 3.99 8.31 -34.96
CA GLU A 63 4.19 7.52 -36.19
C GLU A 63 2.85 7.20 -36.86
N VAL A 64 1.87 6.71 -36.09
CA VAL A 64 0.51 6.44 -36.59
C VAL A 64 -0.14 7.71 -37.13
N LYS A 65 0.00 8.85 -36.43
CA LYS A 65 -0.53 10.16 -36.88
C LYS A 65 0.04 10.59 -38.23
N LYS A 66 1.35 10.42 -38.42
CA LYS A 66 2.02 10.74 -39.69
C LYS A 66 1.52 9.83 -40.82
N LYS A 67 1.35 8.54 -40.55
CA LYS A 67 0.81 7.57 -41.52
C LYS A 67 -0.63 7.88 -41.91
N VAL A 68 -1.50 8.21 -40.96
CA VAL A 68 -2.89 8.63 -41.23
C VAL A 68 -2.93 9.86 -42.12
N HIS A 69 -2.15 10.90 -41.80
CA HIS A 69 -2.09 12.11 -42.62
C HIS A 69 -1.55 11.84 -44.04
N HIS A 70 -0.58 10.94 -44.17
CA HIS A 70 -0.04 10.52 -45.47
C HIS A 70 -1.13 9.82 -46.31
N VAL A 71 -1.83 8.85 -45.73
CA VAL A 71 -2.92 8.13 -46.40
C VAL A 71 -4.09 9.05 -46.77
N SER A 72 -4.48 9.98 -45.89
CA SER A 72 -5.51 10.99 -46.20
C SER A 72 -5.15 11.78 -47.45
N ARG A 73 -3.90 12.24 -47.56
CA ARG A 73 -3.43 13.00 -48.72
C ARG A 73 -3.44 12.19 -50.02
N LEU A 74 -3.18 10.88 -49.96
CA LEU A 74 -3.24 9.99 -51.13
C LEU A 74 -4.68 9.77 -51.58
N ILE A 75 -5.60 9.59 -50.63
CA ILE A 75 -7.03 9.44 -50.92
C ILE A 75 -7.62 10.73 -51.50
N ASP A 76 -7.22 11.90 -51.01
CA ASP A 76 -7.64 13.20 -51.57
C ASP A 76 -7.17 13.40 -53.03
N ARG A 77 -6.09 12.72 -53.43
CA ARG A 77 -5.58 12.69 -54.81
C ARG A 77 -6.23 11.61 -55.69
N GLN A 78 -7.25 10.91 -55.17
CA GLN A 78 -7.94 9.79 -55.81
C GLN A 78 -7.03 8.57 -56.09
N GLU A 79 -5.94 8.41 -55.34
CA GLU A 79 -5.07 7.24 -55.44
C GLU A 79 -5.65 6.08 -54.62
N HIS A 80 -6.36 5.17 -55.29
CA HIS A 80 -7.02 4.01 -54.66
C HIS A 80 -6.31 2.71 -55.02
N ASN A 81 -5.01 2.64 -54.73
CA ASN A 81 -4.17 1.47 -55.03
C ASN A 81 -4.11 0.50 -53.85
N ASP A 82 -3.75 -0.77 -54.11
CA ASP A 82 -3.54 -1.80 -53.09
C ASP A 82 -2.57 -1.36 -51.98
N PHE A 83 -1.64 -0.46 -52.32
CA PHE A 83 -0.73 0.19 -51.37
C PHE A 83 -1.47 0.96 -50.27
N VAL A 84 -2.46 1.77 -50.62
CA VAL A 84 -3.25 2.57 -49.67
C VAL A 84 -4.08 1.65 -48.78
N PHE A 85 -4.64 0.58 -49.35
CA PHE A 85 -5.37 -0.42 -48.59
C PHE A 85 -4.47 -1.16 -47.57
N ASN A 86 -3.27 -1.53 -47.97
CA ASN A 86 -2.31 -2.19 -47.08
C ASN A 86 -1.85 -1.24 -45.96
N GLU A 87 -1.58 0.03 -46.26
CA GLU A 87 -1.25 1.03 -45.23
C GLU A 87 -2.40 1.25 -44.24
N LEU A 88 -3.66 1.27 -44.69
CA LEU A 88 -4.82 1.34 -43.80
C LEU A 88 -4.90 0.13 -42.87
N LYS A 89 -4.64 -1.07 -43.38
CA LYS A 89 -4.60 -2.29 -42.57
C LYS A 89 -3.48 -2.25 -41.53
N THR A 90 -2.30 -1.73 -41.90
CA THR A 90 -1.21 -1.51 -40.94
C THR A 90 -1.59 -0.49 -39.87
N ILE A 91 -2.21 0.63 -40.24
CA ILE A 91 -2.69 1.65 -39.29
C ILE A 91 -3.71 1.04 -38.31
N GLU A 92 -4.65 0.22 -38.80
CA GLU A 92 -5.62 -0.47 -37.95
C GLU A 92 -4.93 -1.39 -36.93
N GLN A 93 -3.95 -2.19 -37.37
CA GLN A 93 -3.18 -3.06 -36.48
C GLN A 93 -2.39 -2.25 -35.44
N GLN A 94 -1.80 -1.12 -35.84
CA GLN A 94 -1.08 -0.22 -34.94
C GLN A 94 -2.01 0.42 -33.89
N ILE A 95 -3.20 0.88 -34.30
CA ILE A 95 -4.22 1.43 -33.40
C ILE A 95 -4.71 0.36 -32.41
N HIS A 96 -4.93 -0.86 -32.89
CA HIS A 96 -5.35 -1.97 -32.05
C HIS A 96 -4.30 -2.33 -31.00
N ALA A 97 -3.02 -2.37 -31.40
CA ALA A 97 -1.91 -2.62 -30.48
C ALA A 97 -1.77 -1.52 -29.42
N LEU A 98 -1.88 -0.24 -29.82
CA LEU A 98 -1.83 0.89 -28.87
C LEU A 98 -3.00 0.85 -27.88
N THR A 99 -4.23 0.66 -28.37
CA THR A 99 -5.42 0.55 -27.52
C THR A 99 -5.29 -0.59 -26.52
N THR A 100 -4.85 -1.76 -26.98
CA THR A 100 -4.64 -2.93 -26.10
C THR A 100 -3.59 -2.64 -25.03
N ALA A 101 -2.49 -2.00 -25.40
CA ALA A 101 -1.45 -1.61 -24.44
C ALA A 101 -1.96 -0.59 -23.41
N PHE A 102 -2.75 0.40 -23.82
CA PHE A 102 -3.33 1.39 -22.91
C PHE A 102 -4.33 0.75 -21.94
N HIS A 103 -5.16 -0.17 -22.42
CA HIS A 103 -6.09 -0.92 -21.58
C HIS A 103 -5.36 -1.82 -20.57
N ALA A 104 -4.28 -2.49 -21.00
CA ALA A 104 -3.43 -3.28 -20.11
C ALA A 104 -2.80 -2.42 -19.01
N GLN A 105 -2.33 -1.22 -19.37
CA GLN A 105 -1.77 -0.26 -18.43
C GLN A 105 -2.82 0.26 -17.43
N GLY A 106 -4.04 0.57 -17.90
CA GLY A 106 -5.16 0.94 -17.03
C GLY A 106 -5.52 -0.15 -16.03
N ARG A 107 -5.56 -1.41 -16.48
CA ARG A 107 -5.82 -2.57 -15.61
C ARG A 107 -4.72 -2.76 -14.56
N GLN A 108 -3.45 -2.62 -14.95
CA GLN A 108 -2.33 -2.72 -14.03
C GLN A 108 -2.38 -1.66 -12.92
N GLN A 109 -2.75 -0.41 -13.26
CA GLN A 109 -2.93 0.67 -12.29
C GLN A 109 -4.03 0.35 -11.27
N GLN A 110 -5.18 -0.15 -11.71
CA GLN A 110 -6.28 -0.54 -10.82
C GLN A 110 -5.87 -1.65 -9.84
N ILE A 111 -5.14 -2.65 -10.35
CA ILE A 111 -4.64 -3.75 -9.54
C ILE A 111 -3.66 -3.24 -8.46
N GLU A 112 -2.72 -2.37 -8.82
CA GLU A 112 -1.74 -1.78 -7.88
C GLU A 112 -2.42 -0.93 -6.80
N GLN A 113 -3.44 -0.15 -7.15
CA GLN A 113 -4.23 0.63 -6.19
C GLN A 113 -4.99 -0.28 -5.21
N GLN A 114 -5.59 -1.38 -5.70
CA GLN A 114 -6.26 -2.34 -4.83
C GLN A 114 -5.29 -3.05 -3.88
N PHE A 115 -4.10 -3.41 -4.34
CA PHE A 115 -3.07 -4.04 -3.50
C PHE A 115 -2.56 -3.09 -2.41
N THR A 116 -2.27 -1.83 -2.76
CA THR A 116 -1.80 -0.83 -1.79
C THR A 116 -2.86 -0.53 -0.74
N GLN A 117 -4.14 -0.42 -1.11
CA GLN A 117 -5.25 -0.22 -0.17
C GLN A 117 -5.45 -1.42 0.77
N LYS A 118 -5.44 -2.66 0.24
CA LYS A 118 -5.53 -3.88 1.05
C LYS A 118 -4.37 -4.02 2.03
N ASN A 119 -3.16 -3.68 1.61
CA ASN A 119 -2.00 -3.71 2.50
C ASN A 119 -2.11 -2.67 3.62
N ARG A 120 -2.49 -1.41 3.32
CA ARG A 120 -2.72 -0.38 4.35
C ARG A 120 -3.77 -0.80 5.37
N ALA A 121 -4.87 -1.40 4.93
CA ALA A 121 -5.91 -1.93 5.83
C ALA A 121 -5.38 -3.06 6.73
N LYS A 122 -4.53 -3.96 6.23
CA LYS A 122 -3.88 -5.00 7.04
C LYS A 122 -2.94 -4.41 8.09
N TYR A 123 -2.13 -3.41 7.73
CA TYR A 123 -1.25 -2.72 8.68
C TYR A 123 -2.04 -2.02 9.78
N PHE A 124 -3.10 -1.29 9.43
CA PHE A 124 -3.96 -0.62 10.40
C PHE A 124 -4.62 -1.62 11.36
N LYS A 125 -5.17 -2.73 10.83
CA LYS A 125 -5.76 -3.80 11.64
C LYS A 125 -4.75 -4.44 12.61
N LYS A 126 -3.49 -4.62 12.17
CA LYS A 126 -2.42 -5.17 13.04
C LYS A 126 -2.03 -4.20 14.15
N ALA A 127 -1.89 -2.92 13.83
CA ALA A 127 -1.57 -1.88 14.81
C ALA A 127 -2.70 -1.74 15.85
N ALA A 128 -3.95 -1.69 15.42
CA ALA A 128 -5.11 -1.64 16.33
C ALA A 128 -5.17 -2.85 17.27
N LYS A 129 -4.93 -4.07 16.75
CA LYS A 129 -4.90 -5.28 17.57
C LYS A 129 -3.77 -5.26 18.61
N GLN A 130 -2.61 -4.70 18.28
CA GLN A 130 -1.50 -4.56 19.23
C GLN A 130 -1.85 -3.62 20.37
N VAL A 131 -2.43 -2.45 20.06
CA VAL A 131 -2.85 -1.46 21.07
C VAL A 131 -3.91 -2.03 22.01
N LEU A 132 -4.96 -2.68 21.47
CA LEU A 132 -6.03 -3.28 22.25
C LEU A 132 -5.53 -4.40 23.17
N ASN A 133 -4.66 -5.29 22.66
CA ASN A 133 -4.08 -6.36 23.44
C ASN A 133 -3.18 -5.82 24.57
N THR A 134 -2.44 -4.74 24.32
CA THR A 134 -1.59 -4.10 25.33
C THR A 134 -2.43 -3.48 26.46
N SER A 135 -3.50 -2.77 26.14
CA SER A 135 -4.41 -2.20 27.15
C SER A 135 -5.04 -3.28 28.02
N HIS A 136 -5.65 -4.31 27.41
CA HIS A 136 -6.27 -5.40 28.18
C HIS A 136 -5.27 -6.13 29.10
N HIS A 137 -4.05 -6.38 28.60
CA HIS A 137 -3.00 -7.01 29.38
C HIS A 137 -2.55 -6.14 30.57
N LEU A 138 -2.47 -4.82 30.41
CA LEU A 138 -2.13 -3.90 31.50
C LEU A 138 -3.19 -3.91 32.61
N HIS A 139 -4.48 -3.87 32.25
CA HIS A 139 -5.57 -3.95 33.23
C HIS A 139 -5.59 -5.29 33.97
N GLN A 140 -5.38 -6.40 33.26
CA GLN A 140 -5.28 -7.71 33.88
C GLN A 140 -4.11 -7.76 34.89
N LYS A 141 -2.94 -7.26 34.49
CA LYS A 141 -1.76 -7.22 35.35
C LYS A 141 -1.95 -6.32 36.57
N LEU A 142 -2.67 -5.21 36.42
CA LEU A 142 -3.03 -4.34 37.54
C LEU A 142 -3.87 -5.10 38.57
N ALA A 143 -4.94 -5.78 38.12
CA ALA A 143 -5.81 -6.57 38.98
C ALA A 143 -5.04 -7.68 39.73
N GLU A 144 -4.19 -8.43 39.02
CA GLU A 144 -3.32 -9.44 39.64
C GLU A 144 -2.39 -8.84 40.71
N THR A 145 -1.81 -7.66 40.45
CA THR A 145 -0.89 -7.01 41.40
C THR A 145 -1.61 -6.49 42.65
N HIS A 146 -2.85 -6.01 42.52
CA HIS A 146 -3.68 -5.64 43.67
C HIS A 146 -4.06 -6.85 44.54
N GLU A 147 -4.38 -7.99 43.92
CA GLU A 147 -4.65 -9.22 44.67
C GLU A 147 -3.40 -9.70 45.43
N PHE A 148 -2.21 -9.57 44.85
CA PHE A 148 -0.96 -9.85 45.57
C PHE A 148 -0.72 -8.87 46.73
N GLU A 149 -1.03 -7.59 46.57
CA GLU A 149 -0.94 -6.60 47.66
C GLU A 149 -1.85 -6.99 48.83
N ARG A 150 -3.11 -7.33 48.54
CA ARG A 150 -4.08 -7.75 49.54
C ARG A 150 -3.61 -8.97 50.33
N ARG A 151 -3.12 -10.01 49.64
CA ARG A 151 -2.61 -11.22 50.30
C ARG A 151 -1.35 -10.95 51.13
N LEU A 152 -0.47 -10.07 50.66
CA LEU A 152 0.72 -9.67 51.42
C LEU A 152 0.36 -8.89 52.68
N MET A 153 -0.67 -8.05 52.62
CA MET A 153 -1.19 -7.32 53.78
C MET A 153 -1.76 -8.28 54.82
N GLU A 154 -2.56 -9.26 54.41
CA GLU A 154 -3.08 -10.30 55.30
C GLU A 154 -1.95 -11.14 55.94
N MET A 155 -0.94 -11.52 55.17
CA MET A 155 0.26 -12.20 55.73
C MET A 155 1.02 -11.32 56.72
N LEU A 156 1.10 -10.01 56.47
CA LEU A 156 1.78 -9.07 57.34
C LEU A 156 1.04 -8.98 58.68
N GLU A 157 -0.28 -8.77 58.67
CA GLU A 157 -1.10 -8.69 59.88
C GLU A 157 -0.98 -9.94 60.74
N LEU A 158 -1.05 -11.13 60.12
CA LEU A 158 -0.86 -12.39 60.84
C LEU A 158 0.52 -12.50 61.48
N LYS A 159 1.57 -12.08 60.77
CA LYS A 159 2.96 -12.13 61.28
C LYS A 159 3.22 -11.09 62.36
N GLU A 160 2.57 -9.94 62.31
CA GLU A 160 2.62 -8.92 63.37
C GLU A 160 1.95 -9.43 64.65
N ILE A 161 0.81 -10.13 64.55
CA ILE A 161 0.15 -10.78 65.68
C ILE A 161 1.06 -11.87 66.28
N GLU A 162 1.67 -12.72 65.45
CA GLU A 162 2.63 -13.73 65.91
C GLU A 162 3.83 -13.10 66.63
N LEU A 163 4.34 -11.98 66.11
CA LEU A 163 5.46 -11.24 66.70
C LEU A 163 5.09 -10.64 68.06
N HIS A 164 3.88 -10.10 68.20
CA HIS A 164 3.38 -9.55 69.46
C HIS A 164 3.31 -10.62 70.56
N ASN A 165 2.98 -11.86 70.19
CA ASN A 165 2.84 -12.99 71.12
C ASN A 165 4.12 -13.84 71.26
N ALA A 166 5.24 -13.39 70.68
CA ALA A 166 6.47 -14.18 70.58
C ALA A 166 7.33 -14.17 71.86
N ASN A 167 7.97 -15.30 72.13
CA ASN A 167 9.01 -15.41 73.16
C ASN A 167 10.33 -14.76 72.69
N LYS A 168 11.18 -14.34 73.65
CA LYS A 168 12.47 -13.67 73.36
C LYS A 168 13.37 -14.41 72.36
N THR A 169 13.30 -15.74 72.31
CA THR A 169 14.11 -16.57 71.40
C THR A 169 13.62 -16.52 69.94
N THR A 170 12.31 -16.36 69.69
CA THR A 170 11.72 -16.35 68.34
C THR A 170 11.44 -14.95 67.80
N GLN A 171 11.44 -13.93 68.66
CA GLN A 171 11.14 -12.54 68.35
C GLN A 171 12.03 -11.96 67.23
N THR A 172 13.35 -12.21 67.26
CA THR A 172 14.29 -11.70 66.25
C THR A 172 13.99 -12.26 64.85
N SER A 173 13.68 -13.56 64.76
CA SER A 173 13.34 -14.22 63.48
C SER A 173 12.04 -13.68 62.90
N LEU A 174 11.00 -13.53 63.74
CA LEU A 174 9.72 -12.97 63.31
C LEU A 174 9.85 -11.51 62.86
N SER A 175 10.66 -10.71 63.56
CA SER A 175 10.91 -9.31 63.19
C SER A 175 11.56 -9.20 61.81
N GLN A 176 12.53 -10.07 61.50
CA GLN A 176 13.15 -10.13 60.18
C GLN A 176 12.14 -10.50 59.08
N GLN A 177 11.20 -11.40 59.38
CA GLN A 177 10.14 -11.82 58.45
C GLN A 177 9.15 -10.69 58.17
N VAL A 178 8.69 -9.99 59.21
CA VAL A 178 7.81 -8.81 59.09
C VAL A 178 8.49 -7.71 58.25
N LEU A 179 9.77 -7.42 58.53
CA LEU A 179 10.53 -6.46 57.73
C LEU A 179 10.62 -6.85 56.25
N THR A 180 10.84 -8.13 55.97
CA THR A 180 10.89 -8.66 54.59
C THR A 180 9.55 -8.52 53.89
N LEU A 181 8.44 -8.78 54.59
CA LEU A 181 7.08 -8.60 54.06
C LEU A 181 6.79 -7.12 53.76
N HIS A 182 7.15 -6.19 54.64
CA HIS A 182 7.05 -4.75 54.37
C HIS A 182 7.83 -4.32 53.13
N GLN A 183 9.07 -4.81 52.95
CA GLN A 183 9.85 -4.51 51.75
C GLN A 183 9.17 -5.02 50.47
N ARG A 184 8.59 -6.23 50.50
CA ARG A 184 7.84 -6.78 49.37
C ARG A 184 6.57 -5.99 49.07
N LEU A 185 5.84 -5.57 50.10
CA LEU A 185 4.66 -4.73 49.97
C LEU A 185 5.00 -3.38 49.33
N GLY A 186 6.09 -2.75 49.77
CA GLY A 186 6.58 -1.51 49.16
C GLY A 186 6.93 -1.66 47.68
N ARG A 187 7.55 -2.79 47.30
CA ARG A 187 7.83 -3.12 45.88
C ARG A 187 6.55 -3.36 45.08
N CYS A 188 5.54 -4.00 45.67
CA CYS A 188 4.24 -4.20 45.02
C CYS A 188 3.55 -2.87 44.73
N ARG A 189 3.50 -1.96 45.71
CA ARG A 189 2.93 -0.61 45.52
C ARG A 189 3.64 0.18 44.42
N GLN A 190 4.97 0.10 44.37
CA GLN A 190 5.72 0.71 43.26
C GLN A 190 5.40 0.09 41.90
N ALA A 191 5.14 -1.22 41.85
CA ALA A 191 4.74 -1.90 40.61
C ALA A 191 3.33 -1.47 40.17
N ILE A 192 2.38 -1.34 41.10
CA ILE A 192 1.03 -0.82 40.85
C ILE A 192 1.10 0.56 40.21
N SER A 193 1.79 1.52 40.85
CA SER A 193 1.91 2.89 40.32
C SER A 193 2.57 2.94 38.93
N LYS A 194 3.52 2.03 38.65
CA LYS A 194 4.12 1.92 37.32
C LYS A 194 3.12 1.42 36.28
N ILE A 195 2.29 0.43 36.63
CA ILE A 195 1.27 -0.11 35.72
C ILE A 195 0.18 0.93 35.48
N GLU A 196 -0.29 1.64 36.51
CA GLU A 196 -1.27 2.74 36.38
C GLU A 196 -0.76 3.84 35.45
N ARG A 197 0.50 4.25 35.59
CA ARG A 197 1.12 5.22 34.69
C ARG A 197 1.23 4.71 33.24
N GLN A 198 1.45 3.42 33.05
CA GLN A 198 1.45 2.81 31.72
C GLN A 198 0.06 2.79 31.10
N ILE A 199 -0.99 2.56 31.89
CA ILE A 199 -2.39 2.64 31.46
C ILE A 199 -2.73 4.07 31.05
N GLU A 200 -2.41 5.06 31.89
CA GLU A 200 -2.66 6.49 31.60
C GLU A 200 -1.97 6.93 30.30
N MET A 201 -0.72 6.50 30.07
CA MET A 201 -0.01 6.79 28.81
C MET A 201 -0.60 6.05 27.61
N SER A 202 -1.23 4.90 27.81
CA SER A 202 -1.90 4.14 26.75
C SER A 202 -3.25 4.73 26.36
N GLU A 203 -3.98 5.32 27.31
CA GLU A 203 -5.30 5.93 27.08
C GLU A 203 -5.22 7.34 26.48
N LYS A 204 -4.12 8.07 26.73
CA LYS A 204 -3.87 9.41 26.17
C LYS A 204 -3.35 9.39 24.71
N ARG A 205 -3.02 8.22 24.16
CA ARG A 205 -2.47 8.04 22.79
C ARG A 205 -3.55 7.70 21.79
#